data_AF-A0A7X7FMD9-F1
#
_entry.id   AF-A0A7X7FMD9-F1
#
_cell.length_a   1.000
_cell.length_b   1.000
_cell.length_c   1.000
_cell.angle_alpha   90.00
_cell.angle_beta   90.00
_cell.angle_gamma   90.00
#
_symmetry.space_group_name_H-M   'P 1'
#
loop_
_entity.id
_entity.type
_entity.pdbx_description
1 polymer ?
#
loop_
_entity_poly.entity_id
_entity_poly.type
_entity_poly.pdbx_seq_one_letter_code
_entity_poly.pdbx_strand_id
1 'polypeptide(L)'
;HSQKIRCVTMFRWPNGVEGDYTFGIQDLSGVIQDFQQACAYGYKWSTTPPAAPTGLAATAGSSQVSLTWNASATATSYKVKRSTTSGGPYTTVGTPTTTSFTDNGVTNGTTYYYVVSALNNNGESGNSSQVSATPSGGLDYPIPIHRGNGLANVFAKLNSGQSAKIAYIGGSVTEMTGWRNNVTAWFNSMYPGKITEISAGWSGTGSLVGAMRLARDVLAQNPDLLFIEFAVNDLPEDPLEFVRRNCEGMVRQCWQQNPYMDICFVETISYYIEAPYLSGYYPTTVQGHYDVCDFYGISSVNMGWALYEVVLGGTPWTSLTYNGDRVHPNETGSAIYSNAVISYLNSERTRGGAWAGHAVGAALTTLPVTSSTIKDWITVYPLPSGWSAHYNEFGQASFVQSSTAGSTISMTFTGPSAAVKCQVAGDSGDVQYSIDGGAYAPANITVNGYQYVWAFPVAKNRTNASHTLTIKVTSGTARLINTEAAVSNVTLIMNNNTPTGSKQTAAAWQTDSDYSTDFNGAKALDGSTSTKWASTGGSPPHWLAVDLGSVKTVNGYILRNASTGGEPAYMNTKNFSFQTGDSMSGPWTDDAVVDNS
;
A
#
# COMPACT_ATOMS: atom_id res chain seq x y z
N HIS A 1 30.51 3.02 -29.86
CA HIS A 1 30.98 4.40 -30.12
C HIS A 1 30.66 4.79 -31.56
N SER A 2 29.86 5.85 -31.75
CA SER A 2 29.93 6.87 -32.83
C SER A 2 28.54 7.50 -33.00
N GLN A 3 28.24 8.53 -32.20
CA GLN A 3 28.22 9.93 -32.66
C GLN A 3 27.15 10.21 -33.73
N LYS A 4 26.05 10.85 -33.27
CA LYS A 4 25.10 11.55 -34.13
C LYS A 4 25.81 12.73 -34.79
N ILE A 5 25.96 12.71 -36.11
CA ILE A 5 26.36 13.90 -36.86
C ILE A 5 25.10 14.72 -37.14
N ARG A 6 24.96 15.86 -36.44
CA ARG A 6 24.17 16.99 -36.98
C ARG A 6 25.06 17.66 -38.04
N CYS A 7 24.64 17.62 -39.30
CA CYS A 7 25.17 18.56 -40.28
C CYS A 7 24.10 19.63 -40.52
N VAL A 8 24.24 20.76 -39.85
CA VAL A 8 23.61 22.01 -40.30
C VAL A 8 24.53 22.53 -41.38
N THR A 9 24.01 22.68 -42.60
CA THR A 9 24.75 23.38 -43.63
C THR A 9 23.80 24.24 -44.44
N MET A 10 23.78 25.53 -44.11
CA MET A 10 23.32 26.59 -45.00
C MET A 10 24.47 26.92 -45.95
N PHE A 11 24.23 26.93 -47.25
CA PHE A 11 25.12 27.61 -48.20
C PHE A 11 24.36 28.63 -49.03
N ARG A 12 24.95 29.83 -49.07
CA ARG A 12 24.60 30.96 -49.92
C ARG A 12 25.58 30.92 -51.11
N TRP A 13 25.06 30.85 -52.33
CA TRP A 13 25.87 30.80 -53.56
C TRP A 13 26.74 32.06 -53.72
N PRO A 14 28.05 31.94 -53.96
CA PRO A 14 28.82 32.96 -54.64
C PRO A 14 28.70 32.73 -56.15
N ASN A 15 28.17 33.73 -56.85
CA ASN A 15 28.37 34.01 -58.28
C ASN A 15 27.42 33.41 -59.34
N GLY A 16 26.23 32.90 -58.98
CA GLY A 16 25.09 32.86 -59.92
C GLY A 16 25.32 32.14 -61.26
N VAL A 17 26.21 31.14 -61.32
CA VAL A 17 26.41 30.31 -62.52
C VAL A 17 25.55 29.04 -62.37
N GLU A 18 24.57 28.88 -63.25
CA GLU A 18 23.85 27.61 -63.43
C GLU A 18 24.78 26.56 -64.04
N GLY A 19 24.88 25.41 -63.38
CA GLY A 19 25.63 24.25 -63.83
C GLY A 19 25.27 23.03 -62.98
N ASP A 20 25.43 21.83 -63.54
CA ASP A 20 25.20 20.58 -62.84
C ASP A 20 26.35 20.30 -61.85
N TYR A 21 26.08 20.43 -60.55
CA TYR A 21 27.04 20.09 -59.50
C TYR A 21 26.69 18.73 -58.91
N THR A 22 27.65 17.80 -58.94
CA THR A 22 27.49 16.47 -58.30
C THR A 22 28.00 16.53 -56.86
N PHE A 23 27.14 16.19 -55.89
CA PHE A 23 27.55 16.05 -54.49
C PHE A 23 27.83 14.58 -54.17
N GLY A 24 29.02 14.28 -53.66
CA GLY A 24 29.38 12.97 -53.13
C GLY A 24 29.54 13.02 -51.60
N ILE A 25 29.06 11.99 -50.89
CA ILE A 25 29.39 11.78 -49.47
C ILE A 25 30.52 10.74 -49.44
N GLN A 26 31.66 11.11 -48.86
CA GLN A 26 32.82 10.24 -48.72
C GLN A 26 32.76 9.55 -47.35
N ASP A 27 32.87 8.22 -47.31
CA ASP A 27 33.11 7.52 -46.05
C ASP A 27 34.62 7.44 -45.72
N LEU A 28 34.96 6.99 -44.51
CA LEU A 28 36.33 6.93 -44.00
C LEU A 28 37.26 5.95 -44.74
N SER A 29 36.77 5.19 -45.72
CA SER A 29 37.56 4.27 -46.55
C SER A 29 37.92 4.83 -47.93
N GLY A 30 37.40 6.01 -48.29
CA GLY A 30 37.86 6.77 -49.45
C GLY A 30 37.28 6.38 -50.82
N VAL A 31 36.24 5.53 -50.87
CA VAL A 31 35.57 5.16 -52.13
C VAL A 31 34.37 6.08 -52.40
N ILE A 32 34.28 6.65 -53.60
CA ILE A 32 33.14 7.48 -54.06
C ILE A 32 32.12 6.56 -54.75
N GLN A 33 30.86 6.55 -54.29
CA GLN A 33 29.76 5.83 -54.95
C GLN A 33 28.70 6.82 -55.47
N ASP A 34 28.19 6.57 -56.67
CA ASP A 34 27.11 7.31 -57.33
C ASP A 34 25.79 7.20 -56.52
N PHE A 35 25.00 8.29 -56.52
CA PHE A 35 23.67 8.39 -55.92
C PHE A 35 22.72 7.25 -56.36
N GLN A 36 22.85 6.71 -57.57
CA GLN A 36 22.07 5.55 -58.00
C GLN A 36 22.39 4.26 -57.22
N GLN A 37 23.61 4.12 -56.69
CA GLN A 37 24.02 2.97 -55.87
C GLN A 37 23.54 3.10 -54.42
N ALA A 38 23.35 4.32 -53.89
CA ALA A 38 22.72 4.54 -52.58
C ALA A 38 21.25 4.05 -52.53
N CYS A 39 20.54 4.11 -53.67
CA CYS A 39 19.22 3.51 -53.83
C CYS A 39 19.27 1.97 -53.83
N ALA A 40 20.39 1.34 -54.24
CA ALA A 40 20.59 -0.11 -54.23
C ALA A 40 20.89 -0.69 -52.83
N TYR A 41 21.31 0.14 -51.87
CA TYR A 41 21.47 -0.23 -50.45
C TYR A 41 20.18 -0.05 -49.61
N GLY A 42 19.04 0.22 -50.24
CA GLY A 42 17.72 0.11 -49.60
C GLY A 42 17.23 1.34 -48.82
N TYR A 43 17.88 2.50 -48.95
CA TYR A 43 17.34 3.75 -48.39
C TYR A 43 16.12 4.22 -49.20
N LYS A 44 14.93 3.80 -48.77
CA LYS A 44 13.64 4.23 -49.32
C LYS A 44 13.36 5.68 -48.92
N TRP A 45 13.61 6.62 -49.81
CA TRP A 45 12.95 7.91 -49.77
C TRP A 45 11.51 7.72 -50.25
N SER A 46 10.55 7.77 -49.32
CA SER A 46 9.14 7.78 -49.70
C SER A 46 8.85 9.07 -50.50
N THR A 47 8.10 8.98 -51.59
CA THR A 47 7.58 10.14 -52.35
C THR A 47 6.12 10.44 -52.01
N THR A 48 5.53 9.68 -51.09
CA THR A 48 4.12 9.79 -50.71
C THR A 48 3.99 9.90 -49.19
N PRO A 49 2.89 10.49 -48.69
CA PRO A 49 2.51 10.36 -47.29
C PRO A 49 2.47 8.89 -46.85
N PRO A 50 2.66 8.57 -45.56
CA PRO A 50 2.57 7.21 -45.07
C PRO A 50 1.16 6.63 -45.27
N ALA A 51 1.03 5.31 -45.20
CA ALA A 51 -0.29 4.68 -45.09
C ALA A 51 -0.95 5.03 -43.73
N ALA A 52 -2.28 5.01 -43.68
CA ALA A 52 -3.01 5.20 -42.42
C ALA A 52 -2.60 4.12 -41.39
N PRO A 53 -2.40 4.49 -40.10
CA PRO A 53 -2.12 3.53 -39.04
C PRO A 53 -3.22 2.47 -38.93
N THR A 54 -2.83 1.23 -38.61
CA THR A 54 -3.74 0.10 -38.37
C THR A 54 -3.63 -0.38 -36.94
N GLY A 55 -4.60 -1.20 -36.49
CA GLY A 55 -4.56 -1.80 -35.15
C GLY A 55 -4.64 -0.79 -34.01
N LEU A 56 -5.27 0.37 -34.24
CA LEU A 56 -5.51 1.34 -33.18
C LEU A 56 -6.35 0.67 -32.09
N ALA A 57 -5.86 0.72 -30.85
CA ALA A 57 -6.54 0.28 -29.65
C ALA A 57 -6.54 1.41 -28.62
N ALA A 58 -7.63 1.52 -27.88
CA ALA A 58 -7.77 2.46 -26.77
C ALA A 58 -8.08 1.70 -25.49
N THR A 59 -7.33 2.00 -24.43
CA THR A 59 -7.51 1.46 -23.09
C THR A 59 -7.83 2.62 -22.15
N ALA A 60 -9.03 2.60 -21.58
CA ALA A 60 -9.46 3.58 -20.59
C ALA A 60 -8.63 3.45 -19.29
N GLY A 61 -8.33 4.58 -18.64
CA GLY A 61 -7.76 4.65 -17.30
C GLY A 61 -8.28 5.87 -16.55
N SER A 62 -7.85 6.07 -15.29
CA SER A 62 -8.31 7.18 -14.45
C SER A 62 -7.88 8.53 -15.01
N SER A 63 -8.83 9.34 -15.46
CA SER A 63 -8.60 10.65 -16.10
C SER A 63 -7.63 10.57 -17.29
N GLN A 64 -7.52 9.40 -17.92
CA GLN A 64 -6.62 9.18 -19.05
C GLN A 64 -7.15 8.14 -20.03
N VAL A 65 -6.71 8.20 -21.28
CA VAL A 65 -6.86 7.12 -22.26
C VAL A 65 -5.52 6.79 -22.87
N SER A 66 -5.07 5.54 -22.72
CA SER A 66 -3.86 5.04 -23.38
C SER A 66 -4.21 4.48 -24.75
N LEU A 67 -3.47 4.90 -25.77
CA LEU A 67 -3.65 4.54 -27.17
C LEU A 67 -2.40 3.85 -27.70
N THR A 68 -2.59 2.78 -28.46
CA THR A 68 -1.51 2.07 -29.18
C THR A 68 -1.95 1.73 -30.59
N TRP A 69 -1.02 1.68 -31.54
CA TRP A 69 -1.29 1.31 -32.93
C TRP A 69 -0.06 0.67 -33.58
N ASN A 70 -0.23 0.10 -34.78
CA ASN A 70 0.88 -0.43 -35.58
C ASN A 70 1.59 0.69 -36.34
N ALA A 71 2.92 0.61 -36.41
CA ALA A 71 3.73 1.58 -37.14
C ALA A 71 3.41 1.59 -38.64
N SER A 72 3.02 2.74 -39.19
CA SER A 72 3.00 2.95 -40.64
C SER A 72 4.42 3.04 -41.20
N ALA A 73 4.71 2.27 -42.24
CA ALA A 73 5.98 2.34 -42.95
C ALA A 73 6.23 3.78 -43.44
N THR A 74 7.47 4.27 -43.30
CA THR A 74 7.93 5.63 -43.68
C THR A 74 7.40 6.78 -42.84
N ALA A 75 6.61 6.53 -41.79
CA ALA A 75 6.18 7.57 -40.85
C ALA A 75 7.33 8.04 -39.95
N THR A 76 7.44 9.36 -39.77
CA THR A 76 8.36 10.00 -38.84
C THR A 76 7.66 10.49 -37.57
N SER A 77 6.34 10.68 -37.62
CA SER A 77 5.50 11.04 -36.48
C SER A 77 4.03 10.71 -36.75
N TYR A 78 3.18 10.90 -35.74
CA TYR A 78 1.73 10.69 -35.81
C TYR A 78 0.97 11.91 -35.30
N LYS A 79 -0.31 12.02 -35.64
CA LYS A 79 -1.29 12.92 -34.99
C LYS A 79 -2.38 12.07 -34.36
N VAL A 80 -2.55 12.21 -33.06
CA VAL A 80 -3.65 11.60 -32.31
C VAL A 80 -4.77 12.62 -32.22
N LYS A 81 -5.97 12.23 -32.63
CA LYS A 81 -7.13 13.12 -32.71
C LYS A 81 -8.30 12.54 -31.94
N ARG A 82 -9.03 13.40 -31.22
CA ARG A 82 -10.11 13.04 -30.31
C ARG A 82 -11.42 13.77 -30.67
N SER A 83 -12.56 13.13 -30.45
CA SER A 83 -13.88 13.74 -30.46
C SER A 83 -14.74 13.20 -29.31
N THR A 84 -15.74 13.96 -28.86
CA THR A 84 -16.82 13.45 -28.00
C THR A 84 -18.01 12.93 -28.80
N THR A 85 -17.99 13.07 -30.13
CA THR A 85 -19.03 12.61 -31.04
C THR A 85 -18.47 11.52 -31.96
N SER A 86 -19.18 10.40 -32.09
CA SER A 86 -18.74 9.32 -32.98
C SER A 86 -18.72 9.82 -34.43
N GLY A 87 -17.63 9.55 -35.15
CA GLY A 87 -17.43 10.06 -36.51
C GLY A 87 -16.86 11.47 -36.60
N GLY A 88 -16.66 12.17 -35.47
CA GLY A 88 -16.06 13.51 -35.41
C GLY A 88 -17.08 14.66 -35.30
N PRO A 89 -16.63 15.92 -35.46
CA PRO A 89 -15.29 16.37 -35.86
C PRO A 89 -14.22 16.06 -34.79
N TYR A 90 -12.99 15.80 -35.23
CA TYR A 90 -11.86 15.46 -34.36
C TYR A 90 -10.91 16.64 -34.16
N THR A 91 -10.42 16.84 -32.93
CA THR A 91 -9.36 17.79 -32.58
C THR A 91 -8.05 17.06 -32.29
N THR A 92 -6.90 17.63 -32.67
CA THR A 92 -5.60 17.00 -32.38
C THR A 92 -5.26 17.17 -30.91
N VAL A 93 -4.98 16.07 -30.22
CA VAL A 93 -4.63 16.04 -28.79
C VAL A 93 -3.15 15.70 -28.55
N GLY A 94 -2.44 15.22 -29.56
CA GLY A 94 -1.00 14.96 -29.46
C GLY A 94 -0.32 14.63 -30.78
N THR A 95 1.00 14.77 -30.82
CA THR A 95 1.84 14.46 -32.00
C THR A 95 3.07 13.61 -31.64
N PRO A 96 2.89 12.35 -31.23
CA PRO A 96 4.01 11.49 -30.82
C PRO A 96 4.85 11.04 -32.03
N THR A 97 6.13 10.75 -31.79
CA THR A 97 7.02 10.06 -32.75
C THR A 97 7.02 8.54 -32.57
N THR A 98 6.39 8.04 -31.50
CA THR A 98 6.19 6.63 -31.18
C THR A 98 4.77 6.18 -31.57
N THR A 99 4.52 4.87 -31.51
CA THR A 99 3.22 4.26 -31.83
C THR A 99 2.30 4.11 -30.61
N SER A 100 2.47 4.99 -29.62
CA SER A 100 1.65 5.05 -28.42
C SER A 100 1.45 6.50 -27.97
N PHE A 101 0.35 6.75 -27.28
CA PHE A 101 0.04 8.05 -26.71
C PHE A 101 -0.91 7.92 -25.53
N THR A 102 -0.70 8.71 -24.48
CA THR A 102 -1.65 8.82 -23.37
C THR A 102 -2.30 10.19 -23.40
N ASP A 103 -3.62 10.21 -23.59
CA ASP A 103 -4.41 11.43 -23.51
C ASP A 103 -4.87 11.66 -22.06
N ASN A 104 -4.28 12.65 -21.40
CA ASN A 104 -4.63 13.08 -20.03
C ASN A 104 -5.63 14.24 -20.00
N GLY A 105 -6.07 14.74 -21.17
CA GLY A 105 -6.98 15.88 -21.29
C GLY A 105 -8.45 15.46 -21.31
N VAL A 106 -8.79 14.33 -20.69
CA VAL A 106 -10.10 13.67 -20.73
C VAL A 106 -10.80 13.75 -19.38
N THR A 107 -12.12 13.78 -19.42
CA THR A 107 -12.97 13.76 -18.22
C THR A 107 -13.58 12.37 -18.03
N ASN A 108 -13.53 11.87 -16.81
CA ASN A 108 -14.12 10.58 -16.47
C ASN A 108 -15.62 10.52 -16.76
N GLY A 109 -16.13 9.35 -17.16
CA GLY A 109 -17.53 9.13 -17.54
C GLY A 109 -17.91 9.68 -18.91
N THR A 110 -17.02 10.42 -19.59
CA THR A 110 -17.26 10.92 -20.95
C THR A 110 -16.67 9.95 -21.96
N THR A 111 -17.48 9.44 -22.90
CA THR A 111 -16.98 8.62 -24.00
C THR A 111 -16.24 9.48 -25.01
N TYR A 112 -15.00 9.13 -25.29
CA TYR A 112 -14.18 9.77 -26.31
C TYR A 112 -13.90 8.81 -27.45
N TYR A 113 -13.81 9.37 -28.65
CA TYR A 113 -13.53 8.67 -29.89
C TYR A 113 -12.20 9.14 -30.46
N TYR A 114 -11.35 8.18 -30.83
CA TYR A 114 -9.98 8.43 -31.26
C TYR A 114 -9.72 7.91 -32.66
N VAL A 115 -8.92 8.68 -33.40
CA VAL A 115 -8.30 8.29 -34.66
C VAL A 115 -6.86 8.75 -34.68
N VAL A 116 -6.00 8.04 -35.40
CA VAL A 116 -4.58 8.40 -35.57
C VAL A 116 -4.23 8.50 -37.05
N SER A 117 -3.47 9.51 -37.44
CA SER A 117 -2.84 9.63 -38.77
C SER A 117 -1.32 9.66 -38.65
N ALA A 118 -0.63 9.21 -39.69
CA ALA A 118 0.82 9.15 -39.79
C ALA A 118 1.36 10.30 -40.66
N LEU A 119 2.55 10.81 -40.35
CA LEU A 119 3.18 11.93 -41.04
C LEU A 119 4.60 11.61 -41.47
N ASN A 120 5.01 12.15 -42.61
CA ASN A 120 6.39 12.29 -43.02
C ASN A 120 6.58 13.63 -43.76
N ASN A 121 7.78 13.88 -44.31
CA ASN A 121 8.08 15.11 -45.05
C ASN A 121 7.21 15.33 -46.30
N ASN A 122 6.51 14.32 -46.78
CA ASN A 122 5.63 14.40 -47.96
C ASN A 122 4.16 14.62 -47.61
N GLY A 123 3.80 14.57 -46.31
CA GLY A 123 2.45 14.90 -45.85
C GLY A 123 1.89 13.93 -44.82
N GLU A 124 0.59 14.12 -44.54
CA GLU A 124 -0.18 13.35 -43.56
C GLU A 124 -1.06 12.31 -44.25
N SER A 125 -1.15 11.12 -43.67
CA SER A 125 -2.00 10.03 -44.15
C SER A 125 -3.49 10.30 -43.88
N GLY A 126 -4.35 9.41 -44.39
CA GLY A 126 -5.71 9.25 -43.86
C GLY A 126 -5.70 8.82 -42.38
N ASN A 127 -6.85 8.97 -41.71
CA ASN A 127 -7.06 8.48 -40.35
C ASN A 127 -7.15 6.94 -40.30
N SER A 128 -6.74 6.35 -39.19
CA SER A 128 -7.03 4.96 -38.82
C SER A 128 -8.55 4.70 -38.70
N SER A 129 -8.92 3.43 -38.56
CA SER A 129 -10.23 3.08 -37.99
C SER A 129 -10.39 3.73 -36.61
N GLN A 130 -11.59 4.22 -36.35
CA GLN A 130 -11.95 4.87 -35.09
C GLN A 130 -12.08 3.83 -33.98
N VAL A 131 -11.62 4.17 -32.79
CA VAL A 131 -11.91 3.44 -31.55
C VAL A 131 -12.55 4.38 -30.54
N SER A 132 -13.19 3.81 -29.53
CA SER A 132 -13.75 4.56 -28.42
C SER A 132 -13.19 4.07 -27.10
N ALA A 133 -13.03 4.98 -26.15
CA ALA A 133 -12.83 4.66 -24.76
C ALA A 133 -13.62 5.64 -23.90
N THR A 134 -14.25 5.11 -22.86
CA THR A 134 -14.84 5.93 -21.80
C THR A 134 -13.86 5.83 -20.64
N PRO A 135 -12.92 6.79 -20.47
CA PRO A 135 -12.15 6.89 -19.25
C PRO A 135 -13.14 6.90 -18.11
N SER A 136 -13.12 5.84 -17.32
CA SER A 136 -13.70 5.86 -16.00
C SER A 136 -12.63 6.49 -15.12
N GLY A 137 -13.05 7.16 -14.05
CA GLY A 137 -12.14 7.19 -12.92
C GLY A 137 -11.85 5.73 -12.67
N GLY A 138 -10.58 5.34 -12.72
CA GLY A 138 -10.16 4.20 -11.92
C GLY A 138 -10.38 4.67 -10.51
N LEU A 139 -11.64 4.65 -10.10
CA LEU A 139 -12.01 4.66 -8.74
C LEU A 139 -12.02 3.17 -8.48
N ASP A 140 -10.91 2.70 -7.92
CA ASP A 140 -11.03 2.23 -6.54
C ASP A 140 -11.78 3.31 -5.75
N TYR A 141 -13.08 3.47 -6.02
CA TYR A 141 -13.96 3.78 -4.92
C TYR A 141 -13.65 2.64 -3.96
N PRO A 142 -13.46 2.86 -2.66
CA PRO A 142 -13.82 1.80 -1.73
C PRO A 142 -15.20 1.31 -2.16
N ILE A 143 -15.23 0.18 -2.89
CA ILE A 143 -16.48 -0.53 -3.07
C ILE A 143 -16.90 -0.73 -1.61
N PRO A 144 -18.14 -0.39 -1.24
CA PRO A 144 -18.59 -0.63 0.13
C PRO A 144 -18.32 -2.07 0.57
N ILE A 145 -18.08 -2.99 -0.38
CA ILE A 145 -17.72 -4.36 -0.17
C ILE A 145 -16.51 -4.73 -1.05
N HIS A 146 -15.36 -4.95 -0.42
CA HIS A 146 -14.24 -5.69 -0.99
C HIS A 146 -14.52 -7.19 -0.78
N ARG A 147 -14.77 -7.94 -1.86
CA ARG A 147 -15.20 -9.35 -1.74
C ARG A 147 -14.03 -10.32 -1.86
N GLY A 148 -13.78 -11.07 -0.79
CA GLY A 148 -12.94 -12.27 -0.81
C GLY A 148 -13.76 -13.54 -1.01
N ASN A 149 -13.33 -14.62 -0.35
CA ASN A 149 -13.97 -15.94 -0.35
C ASN A 149 -15.32 -15.97 0.36
N GLY A 150 -15.75 -14.86 1.00
CA GLY A 150 -17.07 -14.71 1.61
C GLY A 150 -17.22 -15.35 2.99
N LEU A 151 -18.46 -15.50 3.45
CA LEU A 151 -18.83 -15.94 4.80
C LEU A 151 -19.56 -17.30 4.79
N ALA A 152 -19.05 -18.25 4.01
CA ALA A 152 -19.75 -19.50 3.74
C ALA A 152 -19.94 -20.37 5.00
N ASN A 153 -18.96 -20.42 5.91
CA ASN A 153 -19.00 -21.33 7.04
C ASN A 153 -20.05 -20.90 8.07
N VAL A 154 -20.07 -19.62 8.48
CA VAL A 154 -21.04 -19.12 9.46
C VAL A 154 -22.47 -19.24 8.94
N PHE A 155 -22.71 -18.96 7.65
CA PHE A 155 -24.04 -19.09 7.07
C PHE A 155 -24.43 -20.55 6.81
N ALA A 156 -23.52 -21.44 6.44
CA ALA A 156 -23.81 -22.87 6.38
C ALA A 156 -24.24 -23.41 7.76
N LYS A 157 -23.52 -23.01 8.82
CA LYS A 157 -23.86 -23.36 10.21
C LYS A 157 -25.25 -22.84 10.59
N LEU A 158 -25.50 -21.54 10.42
CA LEU A 158 -26.78 -20.92 10.77
C LEU A 158 -27.96 -21.45 9.95
N ASN A 159 -27.79 -21.64 8.64
CA ASN A 159 -28.83 -22.17 7.75
C ASN A 159 -29.16 -23.64 8.05
N SER A 160 -28.24 -24.39 8.65
CA SER A 160 -28.50 -25.74 9.17
C SER A 160 -29.23 -25.76 10.53
N GLY A 161 -29.55 -24.59 11.10
CA GLY A 161 -30.24 -24.44 12.38
C GLY A 161 -29.34 -24.49 13.62
N GLN A 162 -28.02 -24.50 13.43
CA GLN A 162 -27.05 -24.45 14.53
C GLN A 162 -26.86 -23.01 15.05
N SER A 163 -26.37 -22.88 16.28
CA SER A 163 -26.03 -21.59 16.88
C SER A 163 -24.65 -21.11 16.45
N ALA A 164 -24.47 -19.79 16.33
CA ALA A 164 -23.20 -19.18 15.99
C ALA A 164 -22.78 -18.12 17.02
N LYS A 165 -21.47 -18.03 17.27
CA LYS A 165 -20.84 -16.98 18.06
C LYS A 165 -20.25 -15.93 17.13
N ILE A 166 -20.73 -14.68 17.25
CA ILE A 166 -20.33 -13.56 16.39
C ILE A 166 -19.52 -12.58 17.23
N ALA A 167 -18.25 -12.42 16.87
CA ALA A 167 -17.31 -11.57 17.58
C ALA A 167 -17.03 -10.27 16.83
N TYR A 168 -16.76 -9.22 17.60
CA TYR A 168 -16.38 -7.90 17.11
C TYR A 168 -15.18 -7.42 17.90
N ILE A 169 -14.06 -7.14 17.21
CA ILE A 169 -12.87 -6.56 17.81
C ILE A 169 -12.54 -5.24 17.12
N GLY A 170 -12.31 -4.19 17.92
CA GLY A 170 -11.99 -2.88 17.38
C GLY A 170 -11.76 -1.82 18.44
N GLY A 171 -11.75 -0.55 18.01
CA GLY A 171 -11.58 0.60 18.87
C GLY A 171 -12.88 1.13 19.50
N SER A 172 -12.96 2.45 19.71
CA SER A 172 -14.08 3.11 20.38
C SER A 172 -15.39 2.97 19.62
N VAL A 173 -15.37 3.02 18.28
CA VAL A 173 -16.55 2.86 17.41
C VAL A 173 -17.15 1.45 17.53
N THR A 174 -16.33 0.44 17.79
CA THR A 174 -16.78 -0.92 18.08
C THR A 174 -17.26 -1.08 19.54
N GLU A 175 -16.62 -0.41 20.50
CA GLU A 175 -17.00 -0.47 21.93
C GLU A 175 -18.38 0.14 22.19
N MET A 176 -18.66 1.31 21.60
CA MET A 176 -19.91 2.03 21.82
C MET A 176 -21.16 1.28 21.35
N THR A 177 -22.32 1.74 21.81
CA THR A 177 -23.60 1.30 21.24
C THR A 177 -23.76 1.89 19.84
N GLY A 178 -24.02 1.05 18.83
CA GLY A 178 -24.19 1.52 17.46
C GLY A 178 -24.17 0.38 16.43
N TRP A 179 -23.28 0.49 15.45
CA TRP A 179 -23.28 -0.40 14.28
C TRP A 179 -23.21 -1.89 14.64
N ARG A 180 -22.34 -2.26 15.60
CA ARG A 180 -22.19 -3.62 16.11
C ARG A 180 -23.52 -4.15 16.64
N ASN A 181 -24.19 -3.39 17.50
CA ASN A 181 -25.46 -3.79 18.10
C ASN A 181 -26.54 -3.98 17.03
N ASN A 182 -26.58 -3.11 16.02
CA ASN A 182 -27.54 -3.22 14.92
C ASN A 182 -27.29 -4.45 14.05
N VAL A 183 -26.02 -4.78 13.77
CA VAL A 183 -25.64 -6.01 13.05
C VAL A 183 -26.00 -7.25 13.88
N THR A 184 -25.72 -7.26 15.18
CA THR A 184 -26.14 -8.33 16.11
C THR A 184 -27.67 -8.47 16.16
N ALA A 185 -28.41 -7.36 16.17
CA ALA A 185 -29.87 -7.36 16.12
C ALA A 185 -30.41 -7.95 14.81
N TRP A 186 -29.76 -7.65 13.68
CA TRP A 186 -30.09 -8.27 12.38
C TRP A 186 -29.84 -9.78 12.38
N PHE A 187 -28.71 -10.24 12.94
CA PHE A 187 -28.47 -11.68 13.08
C PHE A 187 -29.55 -12.36 13.94
N ASN A 188 -29.94 -11.73 15.05
CA ASN A 188 -31.01 -12.26 15.92
C ASN A 188 -32.39 -12.27 15.25
N SER A 189 -32.68 -11.32 14.36
CA SER A 189 -33.95 -11.31 13.62
C SER A 189 -34.00 -12.39 12.54
N MET A 190 -32.86 -12.65 11.88
CA MET A 190 -32.74 -13.69 10.86
C MET A 190 -32.65 -15.10 11.46
N TYR A 191 -32.05 -15.23 12.64
CA TYR A 191 -31.80 -16.51 13.32
C TYR A 191 -32.18 -16.43 14.82
N PRO A 192 -33.48 -16.38 15.16
CA PRO A 192 -33.93 -16.19 16.54
C PRO A 192 -33.39 -17.25 17.50
N GLY A 193 -32.76 -16.80 18.60
CA GLY A 193 -32.20 -17.67 19.64
C GLY A 193 -30.95 -18.45 19.25
N LYS A 194 -30.30 -18.11 18.13
CA LYS A 194 -29.11 -18.81 17.62
C LYS A 194 -27.81 -18.04 17.77
N ILE A 195 -27.86 -16.77 18.18
CA ILE A 195 -26.71 -15.86 18.13
C ILE A 195 -26.20 -15.59 19.53
N THR A 196 -24.89 -15.73 19.71
CA THR A 196 -24.17 -15.26 20.90
C THR A 196 -23.18 -14.20 20.45
N GLU A 197 -23.33 -12.97 20.96
CA GLU A 197 -22.41 -11.88 20.69
C GLU A 197 -21.17 -11.97 21.59
N ILE A 198 -20.01 -11.68 21.00
CA ILE A 198 -18.75 -11.44 21.71
C ILE A 198 -18.33 -10.00 21.39
N SER A 199 -18.50 -9.10 22.35
CA SER A 199 -18.07 -7.71 22.23
C SER A 199 -16.67 -7.54 22.79
N ALA A 200 -15.72 -7.16 21.95
CA ALA A 200 -14.33 -6.92 22.32
C ALA A 200 -13.83 -5.57 21.78
N GLY A 201 -14.64 -4.51 21.82
CA GLY A 201 -14.19 -3.14 21.56
C GLY A 201 -13.39 -2.56 22.73
N TRP A 202 -12.34 -1.79 22.46
CA TRP A 202 -11.58 -1.06 23.49
C TRP A 202 -11.13 0.31 22.97
N SER A 203 -11.75 1.37 23.49
CA SER A 203 -11.48 2.76 23.09
C SER A 203 -9.99 3.14 23.11
N GLY A 204 -9.58 3.85 22.06
CA GLY A 204 -8.22 4.39 21.94
C GLY A 204 -7.14 3.35 21.67
N THR A 205 -7.50 2.15 21.17
CA THR A 205 -6.53 1.09 20.86
C THR A 205 -6.56 0.72 19.37
N GLY A 206 -5.37 0.61 18.77
CA GLY A 206 -5.17 0.21 17.37
C GLY A 206 -4.94 -1.29 17.19
N SER A 207 -4.65 -1.70 15.95
CA SER A 207 -4.53 -3.10 15.53
C SER A 207 -3.45 -3.88 16.30
N LEU A 208 -2.36 -3.24 16.74
CA LEU A 208 -1.33 -3.89 17.56
C LEU A 208 -1.90 -4.44 18.86
N VAL A 209 -2.61 -3.58 19.61
CA VAL A 209 -3.22 -3.97 20.88
C VAL A 209 -4.35 -4.97 20.64
N GLY A 210 -5.09 -4.82 19.53
CA GLY A 210 -6.05 -5.80 19.05
C GLY A 210 -5.43 -7.20 18.86
N ALA A 211 -4.33 -7.29 18.13
CA ALA A 211 -3.62 -8.54 17.85
C ALA A 211 -3.06 -9.19 19.12
N MET A 212 -2.55 -8.39 20.05
CA MET A 212 -2.02 -8.87 21.34
C MET A 212 -3.12 -9.47 22.22
N ARG A 213 -4.29 -8.82 22.31
CA ARG A 213 -5.38 -9.27 23.18
C ARG A 213 -6.36 -10.25 22.54
N LEU A 214 -6.24 -10.51 21.25
CA LEU A 214 -7.17 -11.34 20.47
C LEU A 214 -7.41 -12.70 21.13
N ALA A 215 -6.32 -13.38 21.54
CA ALA A 215 -6.36 -14.66 22.25
C ALA A 215 -7.27 -14.63 23.49
N ARG A 216 -7.11 -13.59 24.31
CA ARG A 216 -7.81 -13.42 25.60
C ARG A 216 -9.27 -12.99 25.42
N ASP A 217 -9.51 -11.98 24.58
CA ASP A 217 -10.79 -11.28 24.57
C ASP A 217 -11.80 -11.90 23.60
N VAL A 218 -11.32 -12.56 22.55
CA VAL A 218 -12.16 -13.09 21.46
C VAL A 218 -12.04 -14.60 21.37
N LEU A 219 -10.81 -15.06 21.15
CA LEU A 219 -10.49 -16.44 20.79
C LEU A 219 -10.78 -17.44 21.92
N ALA A 220 -10.59 -17.05 23.18
CA ALA A 220 -10.99 -17.86 24.34
C ALA A 220 -12.48 -18.27 24.32
N GLN A 221 -13.32 -17.55 23.58
CA GLN A 221 -14.76 -17.81 23.47
C GLN A 221 -15.13 -18.66 22.24
N ASN A 222 -14.15 -19.03 21.39
CA ASN A 222 -14.30 -19.83 20.18
C ASN A 222 -15.39 -19.32 19.20
N PRO A 223 -15.19 -18.13 18.56
CA PRO A 223 -16.15 -17.57 17.62
C PRO A 223 -16.28 -18.35 16.31
N ASP A 224 -17.39 -18.15 15.61
CA ASP A 224 -17.65 -18.64 14.26
C ASP A 224 -17.46 -17.56 13.19
N LEU A 225 -17.68 -16.30 13.55
CA LEU A 225 -17.42 -15.12 12.71
C LEU A 225 -16.73 -14.05 13.55
N LEU A 226 -15.71 -13.41 12.98
CA LEU A 226 -15.05 -12.24 13.56
C LEU A 226 -15.12 -11.03 12.62
N PHE A 227 -15.63 -9.91 13.13
CA PHE A 227 -15.46 -8.59 12.53
C PHE A 227 -14.24 -7.88 13.12
N ILE A 228 -13.37 -7.34 12.26
CA ILE A 228 -12.14 -6.61 12.65
C ILE A 228 -12.27 -5.14 12.21
N GLU A 229 -12.14 -4.19 13.14
CA GLU A 229 -12.35 -2.76 12.90
C GLU A 229 -11.25 -1.91 13.57
N PHE A 230 -10.28 -1.40 12.81
CA PHE A 230 -9.20 -0.55 13.34
C PHE A 230 -8.81 0.63 12.44
N ALA A 231 -9.59 0.90 11.38
CA ALA A 231 -9.20 1.81 10.30
C ALA A 231 -8.87 3.24 10.76
N VAL A 232 -9.53 3.71 11.82
CA VAL A 232 -9.34 5.04 12.42
C VAL A 232 -8.50 5.01 13.69
N ASN A 233 -8.05 3.83 14.17
CA ASN A 233 -7.29 3.71 15.42
C ASN A 233 -5.80 3.52 15.20
N ASP A 234 -5.41 2.87 14.11
CA ASP A 234 -4.04 2.97 13.64
C ASP A 234 -3.81 4.40 13.11
N LEU A 235 -2.60 4.91 13.32
CA LEU A 235 -2.32 6.31 13.00
C LEU A 235 -2.00 6.46 11.51
N PRO A 236 -2.36 7.59 10.86
CA PRO A 236 -2.00 7.84 9.46
C PRO A 236 -0.50 7.76 9.18
N GLU A 237 0.31 8.13 10.17
CA GLU A 237 1.78 8.06 10.14
C GLU A 237 2.35 6.67 10.42
N ASP A 238 1.52 5.69 10.79
CA ASP A 238 2.01 4.34 11.03
C ASP A 238 2.51 3.70 9.73
N PRO A 239 3.68 3.02 9.75
CA PRO A 239 4.18 2.34 8.57
C PRO A 239 3.18 1.29 8.08
N LEU A 240 2.97 1.22 6.77
CA LEU A 240 2.06 0.24 6.16
C LEU A 240 2.35 -1.21 6.61
N GLU A 241 3.62 -1.58 6.68
CA GLU A 241 4.07 -2.89 7.15
C GLU A 241 3.70 -3.18 8.62
N PHE A 242 3.64 -2.15 9.47
CA PHE A 242 3.19 -2.33 10.86
C PHE A 242 1.71 -2.70 10.92
N VAL A 243 0.86 -1.98 10.18
CA VAL A 243 -0.57 -2.29 10.07
C VAL A 243 -0.77 -3.70 9.53
N ARG A 244 -0.11 -4.05 8.42
CA ARG A 244 -0.20 -5.38 7.80
C ARG A 244 0.17 -6.49 8.79
N ARG A 245 1.27 -6.38 9.53
CA ARG A 245 1.73 -7.40 10.50
C ARG A 245 0.74 -7.65 11.62
N ASN A 246 0.09 -6.60 12.10
CA ASN A 246 -0.90 -6.71 13.18
C ASN A 246 -2.17 -7.38 12.65
N CYS A 247 -2.67 -6.93 11.50
CA CYS A 247 -3.88 -7.45 10.87
C CYS A 247 -3.71 -8.91 10.41
N GLU A 248 -2.60 -9.21 9.74
CA GLU A 248 -2.23 -10.57 9.39
C GLU A 248 -2.08 -11.45 10.65
N GLY A 249 -1.44 -10.93 11.69
CA GLY A 249 -1.30 -11.61 12.97
C GLY A 249 -2.64 -12.09 13.53
N MET A 250 -3.67 -11.24 13.50
CA MET A 250 -5.03 -11.59 13.91
C MET A 250 -5.64 -12.69 13.04
N VAL A 251 -5.55 -12.57 11.71
CA VAL A 251 -6.06 -13.59 10.77
C VAL A 251 -5.42 -14.94 11.03
N ARG A 252 -4.09 -14.97 11.17
CA ARG A 252 -3.34 -16.20 11.41
C ARG A 252 -3.72 -16.83 12.75
N GLN A 253 -3.84 -16.03 13.82
CA GLN A 253 -4.30 -16.52 15.12
C GLN A 253 -5.69 -17.16 15.03
N CYS A 254 -6.64 -16.50 14.36
CA CYS A 254 -7.99 -17.00 14.15
C CYS A 254 -8.00 -18.38 13.46
N TRP A 255 -7.32 -18.50 12.31
CA TRP A 255 -7.36 -19.73 11.51
C TRP A 255 -6.46 -20.84 12.03
N GLN A 256 -5.43 -20.51 12.82
CA GLN A 256 -4.67 -21.51 13.57
C GLN A 256 -5.52 -22.15 14.67
N GLN A 257 -6.38 -21.38 15.35
CA GLN A 257 -7.26 -21.91 16.38
C GLN A 257 -8.49 -22.62 15.79
N ASN A 258 -9.17 -21.95 14.86
CA ASN A 258 -10.38 -22.45 14.22
C ASN A 258 -10.31 -22.17 12.71
N PRO A 259 -9.91 -23.16 11.90
CA PRO A 259 -9.83 -22.98 10.45
C PRO A 259 -11.19 -22.73 9.80
N TYR A 260 -12.31 -22.97 10.49
CA TYR A 260 -13.65 -22.72 9.96
C TYR A 260 -14.24 -21.37 10.40
N MET A 261 -13.49 -20.55 11.13
CA MET A 261 -13.91 -19.20 11.50
C MET A 261 -13.88 -18.29 10.28
N ASP A 262 -15.01 -17.69 9.95
CA ASP A 262 -15.06 -16.65 8.93
C ASP A 262 -14.60 -15.30 9.52
N ILE A 263 -13.97 -14.48 8.69
CA ILE A 263 -13.46 -13.16 9.08
C ILE A 263 -14.03 -12.14 8.10
N CYS A 264 -14.38 -10.96 8.61
CA CYS A 264 -14.74 -9.80 7.80
C CYS A 264 -14.05 -8.56 8.38
N PHE A 265 -13.24 -7.89 7.57
CA PHE A 265 -12.78 -6.55 7.97
C PHE A 265 -13.92 -5.55 7.78
N VAL A 266 -13.94 -4.51 8.59
CA VAL A 266 -14.86 -3.38 8.41
C VAL A 266 -14.08 -2.07 8.61
N GLU A 267 -14.22 -1.16 7.66
CA GLU A 267 -13.46 0.08 7.65
C GLU A 267 -14.32 1.25 8.12
N THR A 268 -13.90 1.93 9.18
CA THR A 268 -14.48 3.21 9.64
C THR A 268 -13.81 4.40 8.95
N ILE A 269 -14.39 5.61 9.10
CA ILE A 269 -13.81 6.86 8.59
C ILE A 269 -13.73 7.94 9.67
N SER A 270 -12.71 8.80 9.59
CA SER A 270 -12.53 9.98 10.43
C SER A 270 -11.98 11.17 9.62
N TYR A 271 -12.09 12.38 10.17
CA TYR A 271 -11.60 13.59 9.50
C TYR A 271 -10.09 13.57 9.18
N TYR A 272 -9.27 12.83 9.93
CA TYR A 272 -7.83 12.77 9.74
C TYR A 272 -7.37 11.71 8.72
N ILE A 273 -8.28 10.83 8.27
CA ILE A 273 -8.02 9.90 7.15
C ILE A 273 -8.87 10.17 5.91
N GLU A 274 -9.64 11.27 5.91
CA GLU A 274 -10.52 11.69 4.80
C GLU A 274 -9.74 12.12 3.55
N ALA A 275 -8.63 12.85 3.72
CA ALA A 275 -7.92 13.47 2.61
C ALA A 275 -7.39 12.46 1.57
N PRO A 276 -6.83 11.29 1.95
CA PRO A 276 -6.52 10.21 1.02
C PRO A 276 -7.73 9.78 0.20
N TYR A 277 -8.88 9.52 0.83
CA TYR A 277 -10.10 9.09 0.15
C TYR A 277 -10.57 10.12 -0.88
N LEU A 278 -10.57 11.40 -0.53
CA LEU A 278 -10.90 12.50 -1.45
C LEU A 278 -9.93 12.63 -2.62
N SER A 279 -8.70 12.16 -2.43
CA SER A 279 -7.66 12.17 -3.45
C SER A 279 -7.66 10.89 -4.31
N GLY A 280 -8.62 9.98 -4.08
CA GLY A 280 -8.74 8.71 -4.80
C GLY A 280 -7.80 7.61 -4.29
N TYR A 281 -7.30 7.71 -3.06
CA TYR A 281 -6.42 6.73 -2.43
C TYR A 281 -7.00 6.19 -1.13
N TYR A 282 -6.67 4.95 -0.77
CA TYR A 282 -6.92 4.47 0.59
C TYR A 282 -5.92 5.11 1.57
N PRO A 283 -6.36 5.49 2.78
CA PRO A 283 -5.43 5.81 3.85
C PRO A 283 -4.56 4.59 4.16
N THR A 284 -3.32 4.80 4.63
CA THR A 284 -2.34 3.74 4.92
C THR A 284 -2.92 2.59 5.74
N THR A 285 -3.79 2.91 6.70
CA THR A 285 -4.46 1.93 7.57
C THR A 285 -5.37 0.99 6.77
N VAL A 286 -6.25 1.56 5.96
CA VAL A 286 -7.21 0.80 5.12
C VAL A 286 -6.48 0.05 4.01
N GLN A 287 -5.43 0.63 3.43
CA GLN A 287 -4.58 -0.09 2.48
C GLN A 287 -3.98 -1.34 3.12
N GLY A 288 -3.43 -1.23 4.33
CA GLY A 288 -2.86 -2.37 5.05
C GLY A 288 -3.88 -3.46 5.36
N HIS A 289 -5.13 -3.09 5.64
CA HIS A 289 -6.22 -4.04 5.80
C HIS A 289 -6.55 -4.76 4.49
N TYR A 290 -6.67 -4.01 3.39
CA TYR A 290 -6.96 -4.57 2.07
C TYR A 290 -5.86 -5.50 1.57
N ASP A 291 -4.59 -5.17 1.79
CA ASP A 291 -3.48 -6.05 1.42
C ASP A 291 -3.57 -7.41 2.13
N VAL A 292 -3.99 -7.43 3.40
CA VAL A 292 -4.24 -8.67 4.16
C VAL A 292 -5.49 -9.37 3.65
N CYS A 293 -6.57 -8.63 3.38
CA CYS A 293 -7.79 -9.17 2.81
C CYS A 293 -7.55 -9.87 1.47
N ASP A 294 -6.85 -9.22 0.54
CA ASP A 294 -6.49 -9.76 -0.76
C ASP A 294 -5.63 -11.01 -0.63
N PHE A 295 -4.61 -10.97 0.22
CA PHE A 295 -3.69 -12.10 0.39
C PHE A 295 -4.37 -13.34 0.95
N TYR A 296 -5.29 -13.17 1.92
CA TYR A 296 -5.99 -14.27 2.58
C TYR A 296 -7.35 -14.59 1.95
N GLY A 297 -7.80 -13.83 0.95
CA GLY A 297 -9.14 -13.95 0.39
C GLY A 297 -10.24 -13.66 1.42
N ILE A 298 -10.04 -12.66 2.26
CA ILE A 298 -11.01 -12.21 3.28
C ILE A 298 -11.80 -11.03 2.72
N SER A 299 -13.10 -11.00 2.99
CA SER A 299 -13.91 -9.83 2.61
C SER A 299 -13.72 -8.66 3.58
N SER A 300 -13.82 -7.44 3.08
CA SER A 300 -13.93 -6.22 3.87
C SER A 300 -15.17 -5.42 3.48
N VAL A 301 -15.78 -4.70 4.42
CA VAL A 301 -16.86 -3.75 4.18
C VAL A 301 -16.42 -2.34 4.56
N ASN A 302 -16.37 -1.42 3.60
CA ASN A 302 -16.03 -0.03 3.87
C ASN A 302 -17.27 0.77 4.30
N MET A 303 -17.64 0.62 5.57
CA MET A 303 -18.77 1.33 6.16
C MET A 303 -18.50 2.84 6.30
N GLY A 304 -17.24 3.23 6.48
CA GLY A 304 -16.76 4.61 6.48
C GLY A 304 -17.09 5.32 5.18
N TRP A 305 -16.82 4.69 4.05
CA TRP A 305 -17.16 5.24 2.75
C TRP A 305 -18.67 5.36 2.53
N ALA A 306 -19.46 4.37 2.97
CA ALA A 306 -20.93 4.46 2.89
C ALA A 306 -21.48 5.69 3.64
N LEU A 307 -20.90 6.04 4.80
CA LEU A 307 -21.22 7.29 5.50
C LEU A 307 -20.76 8.51 4.70
N TYR A 308 -19.56 8.45 4.13
CA TYR A 308 -18.99 9.56 3.39
C TYR A 308 -19.75 9.89 2.09
N GLU A 309 -20.33 8.89 1.42
CA GLU A 309 -21.22 9.11 0.27
C GLU A 309 -22.43 9.97 0.64
N VAL A 310 -22.98 9.80 1.85
CA VAL A 310 -24.07 10.65 2.38
C VAL A 310 -23.60 12.08 2.63
N VAL A 311 -22.34 12.25 3.03
CA VAL A 311 -21.69 13.57 3.20
C VAL A 311 -21.51 14.25 1.85
N LEU A 312 -21.01 13.53 0.84
CA LEU A 312 -20.88 14.02 -0.54
C LEU A 312 -22.25 14.40 -1.15
N GLY A 313 -23.32 13.74 -0.72
CA GLY A 313 -24.71 14.08 -1.05
C GLY A 313 -25.25 15.35 -0.38
N GLY A 314 -24.46 16.04 0.44
CA GLY A 314 -24.81 17.33 1.06
C GLY A 314 -25.20 17.28 2.53
N THR A 315 -25.17 16.10 3.18
CA THR A 315 -25.41 16.00 4.64
C THR A 315 -24.16 16.44 5.41
N PRO A 316 -24.23 17.40 6.36
CA PRO A 316 -23.07 17.76 7.16
C PRO A 316 -22.55 16.56 7.95
N TRP A 317 -21.27 16.20 7.83
CA TRP A 317 -20.70 15.08 8.59
C TRP A 317 -20.89 15.25 10.11
N THR A 318 -20.80 16.48 10.61
CA THR A 318 -21.04 16.78 12.02
C THR A 318 -22.44 16.38 12.52
N SER A 319 -23.44 16.28 11.64
CA SER A 319 -24.78 15.79 12.01
C SER A 319 -24.90 14.26 12.04
N LEU A 320 -23.88 13.54 11.57
CA LEU A 320 -23.78 12.08 11.56
C LEU A 320 -22.88 11.52 12.67
N THR A 321 -22.22 12.40 13.43
CA THR A 321 -21.30 12.02 14.51
C THR A 321 -21.69 12.62 15.86
N TYR A 322 -21.25 11.97 16.94
CA TYR A 322 -21.48 12.43 18.30
C TYR A 322 -20.76 13.77 18.53
N ASN A 323 -21.47 14.77 19.04
CA ASN A 323 -20.95 16.12 19.29
C ASN A 323 -20.21 16.78 18.09
N GLY A 324 -20.49 16.32 16.86
CA GLY A 324 -19.81 16.82 15.67
C GLY A 324 -18.31 16.50 15.58
N ASP A 325 -17.83 15.47 16.29
CA ASP A 325 -16.40 15.16 16.37
C ASP A 325 -15.79 14.58 15.08
N ARG A 326 -16.61 14.18 14.11
CA ARG A 326 -16.20 13.58 12.83
C ARG A 326 -15.36 12.30 13.00
N VAL A 327 -15.60 11.53 14.06
CA VAL A 327 -14.97 10.24 14.35
C VAL A 327 -16.03 9.22 14.79
N HIS A 328 -16.81 9.55 15.82
CA HIS A 328 -17.71 8.62 16.46
C HIS A 328 -19.12 8.78 15.87
N PRO A 329 -19.67 7.78 15.15
CA PRO A 329 -20.98 7.91 14.55
C PRO A 329 -22.06 8.05 15.64
N ASN A 330 -23.01 8.96 15.45
CA ASN A 330 -24.23 8.99 16.27
C ASN A 330 -25.19 7.87 15.82
N GLU A 331 -26.45 7.89 16.29
CA GLU A 331 -27.44 6.88 15.89
C GLU A 331 -27.65 6.83 14.37
N THR A 332 -27.80 7.99 13.72
CA THR A 332 -27.97 8.09 12.26
C THR A 332 -26.73 7.61 11.51
N GLY A 333 -25.53 8.05 11.92
CA GLY A 333 -24.27 7.59 11.33
C GLY A 333 -24.07 6.08 11.50
N SER A 334 -24.41 5.56 12.68
CA SER A 334 -24.32 4.13 13.00
C SER A 334 -25.28 3.32 12.15
N ALA A 335 -26.48 3.83 11.87
CA ALA A 335 -27.43 3.17 10.97
C ALA A 335 -26.85 3.05 9.55
N ILE A 336 -26.17 4.07 9.04
CA ILE A 336 -25.50 4.01 7.73
C ILE A 336 -24.41 2.93 7.73
N TYR A 337 -23.56 2.91 8.76
CA TYR A 337 -22.54 1.86 8.91
C TYR A 337 -23.16 0.46 8.94
N SER A 338 -24.21 0.29 9.75
CA SER A 338 -24.92 -0.98 9.90
C SER A 338 -25.50 -1.47 8.58
N ASN A 339 -26.12 -0.57 7.81
CA ASN A 339 -26.78 -0.90 6.56
C ASN A 339 -25.78 -1.39 5.50
N ALA A 340 -24.57 -0.82 5.46
CA ALA A 340 -23.51 -1.31 4.59
C ALA A 340 -23.14 -2.78 4.91
N VAL A 341 -22.92 -3.07 6.19
CA VAL A 341 -22.60 -4.44 6.65
C VAL A 341 -23.77 -5.40 6.43
N ILE A 342 -25.00 -5.00 6.78
CA ILE A 342 -26.21 -5.81 6.62
C ILE A 342 -26.49 -6.11 5.14
N SER A 343 -26.26 -5.16 4.24
CA SER A 343 -26.39 -5.38 2.79
C SER A 343 -25.43 -6.47 2.32
N TYR A 344 -24.17 -6.43 2.76
CA TYR A 344 -23.20 -7.48 2.51
C TYR A 344 -23.65 -8.83 3.08
N LEU A 345 -24.05 -8.88 4.35
CA LEU A 345 -24.50 -10.09 5.02
C LEU A 345 -25.71 -10.74 4.36
N ASN A 346 -26.69 -9.94 3.91
CA ASN A 346 -27.83 -10.43 3.13
C ASN A 346 -27.39 -11.13 1.84
N SER A 347 -26.36 -10.59 1.16
CA SER A 347 -25.82 -11.19 -0.05
C SER A 347 -25.11 -12.51 0.22
N GLU A 348 -24.35 -12.61 1.32
CA GLU A 348 -23.61 -13.82 1.68
C GLU A 348 -24.52 -14.94 2.19
N ARG A 349 -25.60 -14.59 2.91
CA ARG A 349 -26.57 -15.54 3.46
C ARG A 349 -27.17 -16.47 2.40
N THR A 350 -27.42 -15.95 1.20
CA THR A 350 -28.05 -16.68 0.09
C THR A 350 -27.07 -17.17 -0.96
N ARG A 351 -25.81 -16.72 -0.91
CA ARG A 351 -24.78 -17.05 -1.91
C ARG A 351 -24.46 -18.55 -1.97
N GLY A 352 -24.55 -19.22 -0.82
CA GLY A 352 -24.07 -20.58 -0.66
C GLY A 352 -22.54 -20.66 -0.70
N GLY A 353 -22.03 -21.87 -0.46
CA GLY A 353 -20.60 -22.15 -0.40
C GLY A 353 -20.35 -23.45 0.34
N ALA A 354 -19.23 -24.11 0.04
CA ALA A 354 -18.85 -25.32 0.75
C ALA A 354 -18.30 -24.96 2.13
N TRP A 355 -18.68 -25.73 3.15
CA TRP A 355 -18.02 -25.70 4.45
C TRP A 355 -16.56 -26.13 4.26
N ALA A 356 -15.63 -25.20 4.45
CA ALA A 356 -14.21 -25.40 4.15
C ALA A 356 -13.32 -24.67 5.14
N GLY A 357 -12.22 -25.33 5.51
CA GLY A 357 -11.22 -24.72 6.37
C GLY A 357 -10.37 -23.72 5.59
N HIS A 358 -10.16 -22.56 6.18
CA HIS A 358 -9.24 -21.53 5.71
C HIS A 358 -7.80 -21.96 5.99
N ALA A 359 -6.90 -21.73 5.03
CA ALA A 359 -5.49 -22.06 5.15
C ALA A 359 -4.70 -20.85 5.65
N VAL A 360 -3.88 -21.06 6.68
CA VAL A 360 -2.98 -20.01 7.21
C VAL A 360 -1.80 -19.75 6.26
N GLY A 361 -1.37 -20.76 5.50
CA GLY A 361 -0.38 -20.60 4.42
C GLY A 361 0.94 -19.89 4.79
N ALA A 362 1.65 -19.47 3.75
CA ALA A 362 2.78 -18.55 3.87
C ALA A 362 2.30 -17.19 4.39
N ALA A 363 3.18 -16.44 5.05
CA ALA A 363 2.84 -15.10 5.53
C ALA A 363 3.09 -14.04 4.44
N LEU A 364 2.23 -13.02 4.41
CA LEU A 364 2.39 -11.77 3.68
C LEU A 364 3.55 -10.95 4.25
N THR A 365 3.68 -10.91 5.58
CA THR A 365 4.66 -10.10 6.30
C THR A 365 5.72 -10.94 7.00
N THR A 366 6.84 -10.30 7.34
CA THR A 366 8.00 -10.96 7.94
C THR A 366 7.86 -11.24 9.44
N LEU A 367 7.05 -10.46 10.15
CA LEU A 367 6.88 -10.55 11.61
C LEU A 367 5.42 -10.31 12.02
N PRO A 368 4.46 -11.16 11.58
CA PRO A 368 3.07 -11.03 12.00
C PRO A 368 2.95 -11.22 13.52
N VAL A 369 2.03 -10.50 14.15
CA VAL A 369 1.78 -10.59 15.61
C VAL A 369 0.92 -11.82 15.88
N THR A 370 1.55 -12.97 16.09
CA THR A 370 0.87 -14.28 16.24
C THR A 370 0.50 -14.65 17.67
N SER A 371 1.04 -13.94 18.65
CA SER A 371 0.62 -13.98 20.05
C SER A 371 1.27 -12.82 20.81
N SER A 372 1.12 -12.78 22.13
CA SER A 372 1.80 -11.81 22.98
C SER A 372 2.34 -12.44 24.26
N THR A 373 3.27 -11.74 24.90
CA THR A 373 3.71 -11.99 26.27
C THR A 373 3.43 -10.77 27.13
N ILE A 374 3.07 -10.97 28.39
CA ILE A 374 2.75 -9.89 29.33
C ILE A 374 3.78 -9.90 30.45
N LYS A 375 4.30 -8.72 30.80
CA LYS A 375 5.18 -8.50 31.95
C LYS A 375 4.68 -7.35 32.80
N ASP A 376 4.32 -7.64 34.03
CA ASP A 376 3.81 -6.62 34.95
C ASP A 376 4.93 -5.73 35.47
N TRP A 377 4.69 -4.42 35.55
CA TRP A 377 5.70 -3.47 36.01
C TRP A 377 6.07 -3.63 37.48
N ILE A 378 5.20 -4.28 38.27
CA ILE A 378 5.50 -4.65 39.65
C ILE A 378 6.72 -5.59 39.76
N THR A 379 7.04 -6.33 38.69
CA THR A 379 8.16 -7.28 38.66
C THR A 379 9.54 -6.61 38.58
N VAL A 380 9.61 -5.29 38.39
CA VAL A 380 10.86 -4.51 38.33
C VAL A 380 11.50 -4.34 39.73
N TYR A 381 11.10 -5.12 40.72
CA TYR A 381 11.53 -4.99 42.10
C TYR A 381 13.04 -5.31 42.31
N PRO A 382 13.77 -4.54 43.16
CA PRO A 382 13.32 -3.36 43.91
C PRO A 382 13.02 -2.17 42.99
N LEU A 383 11.92 -1.47 43.26
CA LEU A 383 11.51 -0.32 42.44
C LEU A 383 12.55 0.82 42.54
N PRO A 384 12.81 1.54 41.44
CA PRO A 384 13.73 2.66 41.44
C PRO A 384 13.22 3.84 42.29
N SER A 385 14.14 4.72 42.67
CA SER A 385 13.80 5.92 43.44
C SER A 385 12.68 6.74 42.78
N GLY A 386 11.67 7.13 43.57
CA GLY A 386 10.50 7.86 43.11
C GLY A 386 9.36 7.00 42.59
N TRP A 387 9.49 5.66 42.56
CA TRP A 387 8.42 4.73 42.17
C TRP A 387 7.91 3.92 43.37
N SER A 388 6.58 3.72 43.42
CA SER A 388 5.91 2.92 44.45
C SER A 388 4.99 1.86 43.84
N ALA A 389 4.87 0.73 44.54
CA ALA A 389 3.94 -0.34 44.22
C ALA A 389 2.55 -0.06 44.77
N HIS A 390 1.50 -0.34 43.99
CA HIS A 390 0.12 -0.24 44.41
C HIS A 390 -0.58 -1.59 44.29
N TYR A 391 -1.27 -1.97 45.36
CA TYR A 391 -1.99 -3.24 45.49
C TYR A 391 -3.49 -2.96 45.62
N ASN A 392 -4.32 -3.85 45.09
CA ASN A 392 -5.76 -3.79 45.34
C ASN A 392 -6.10 -4.28 46.76
N GLU A 393 -7.39 -4.22 47.12
CA GLU A 393 -7.91 -4.66 48.43
C GLU A 393 -7.64 -6.15 48.75
N PHE A 394 -7.31 -6.95 47.74
CA PHE A 394 -6.96 -8.37 47.87
C PHE A 394 -5.44 -8.61 47.96
N GLY A 395 -4.64 -7.54 48.06
CA GLY A 395 -3.18 -7.62 48.09
C GLY A 395 -2.56 -8.05 46.76
N GLN A 396 -3.32 -8.04 45.67
CA GLN A 396 -2.79 -8.32 44.33
C GLN A 396 -2.17 -7.06 43.75
N ALA A 397 -1.03 -7.21 43.10
CA ALA A 397 -0.34 -6.10 42.44
C ALA A 397 -1.22 -5.51 41.34
N SER A 398 -1.46 -4.20 41.40
CA SER A 398 -2.32 -3.49 40.45
C SER A 398 -1.51 -2.70 39.44
N PHE A 399 -0.56 -1.89 39.91
CA PHE A 399 0.31 -1.05 39.08
C PHE A 399 1.49 -0.52 39.90
N VAL A 400 2.48 0.04 39.21
CA VAL A 400 3.49 0.91 39.82
C VAL A 400 3.18 2.36 39.47
N GLN A 401 3.50 3.30 40.35
CA GLN A 401 3.25 4.71 40.11
C GLN A 401 4.46 5.59 40.43
N SER A 402 4.50 6.75 39.77
CA SER A 402 5.36 7.87 40.15
C SER A 402 4.72 9.19 39.73
N SER A 403 4.80 10.19 40.61
CA SER A 403 4.47 11.59 40.34
C SER A 403 5.71 12.49 40.31
N THR A 404 6.90 11.89 40.37
CA THR A 404 8.17 12.63 40.40
C THR A 404 8.65 12.87 38.97
N ALA A 405 8.52 14.11 38.48
CA ALA A 405 9.02 14.48 37.17
C ALA A 405 10.52 14.14 37.01
N GLY A 406 10.88 13.51 35.91
CA GLY A 406 12.23 13.03 35.62
C GLY A 406 12.56 11.66 36.20
N SER A 407 11.72 11.07 37.06
CA SER A 407 11.90 9.68 37.51
C SER A 407 11.78 8.72 36.32
N THR A 408 12.55 7.63 36.36
CA THR A 408 12.55 6.62 35.31
C THR A 408 12.37 5.23 35.87
N ILE A 409 11.75 4.35 35.10
CA ILE A 409 11.65 2.92 35.36
C ILE A 409 11.89 2.17 34.05
N SER A 410 12.59 1.03 34.12
CA SER A 410 12.93 0.24 32.94
C SER A 410 12.56 -1.22 33.09
N MET A 411 12.18 -1.86 31.99
CA MET A 411 12.05 -3.30 31.90
C MET A 411 12.48 -3.81 30.53
N THR A 412 12.79 -5.11 30.46
CA THR A 412 13.04 -5.79 29.20
C THR A 412 11.76 -6.43 28.65
N PHE A 413 11.61 -6.39 27.33
CA PHE A 413 10.65 -7.18 26.55
C PHE A 413 11.37 -7.89 25.41
N THR A 414 10.71 -8.85 24.76
CA THR A 414 11.23 -9.53 23.57
C THR A 414 10.21 -9.45 22.45
N GLY A 415 10.65 -9.12 21.24
CA GLY A 415 9.81 -9.08 20.05
C GLY A 415 9.82 -7.74 19.34
N PRO A 416 9.24 -7.69 18.14
CA PRO A 416 9.33 -6.52 17.25
C PRO A 416 8.44 -5.35 17.66
N SER A 417 7.41 -5.60 18.47
CA SER A 417 6.43 -4.60 18.87
C SER A 417 6.04 -4.78 20.32
N ALA A 418 5.68 -3.68 20.99
CA ALA A 418 5.24 -3.70 22.38
C ALA A 418 4.29 -2.52 22.66
N ALA A 419 3.37 -2.73 23.59
CA ALA A 419 2.49 -1.70 24.11
C ALA A 419 2.53 -1.69 25.64
N VAL A 420 2.37 -0.50 26.23
CA VAL A 420 2.31 -0.32 27.69
C VAL A 420 0.86 -0.06 28.08
N LYS A 421 0.38 -0.84 29.04
CA LYS A 421 -0.91 -0.66 29.69
C LYS A 421 -0.76 0.21 30.92
N CYS A 422 -1.62 1.21 31.05
CA CYS A 422 -1.58 2.19 32.13
C CYS A 422 -2.98 2.49 32.67
N GLN A 423 -3.04 3.03 33.89
CA GLN A 423 -4.26 3.58 34.45
C GLN A 423 -4.26 5.10 34.28
N VAL A 424 -5.32 5.60 33.65
CA VAL A 424 -5.61 7.03 33.52
C VAL A 424 -6.56 7.43 34.65
N ALA A 425 -6.29 8.58 35.28
CA ALA A 425 -7.13 9.22 36.28
C ALA A 425 -6.99 10.75 36.20
N GLY A 426 -7.75 11.51 36.99
CA GLY A 426 -7.78 12.97 36.92
C GLY A 426 -6.45 13.68 37.21
N ASP A 427 -5.52 13.03 37.90
CA ASP A 427 -4.16 13.53 38.17
C ASP A 427 -3.10 12.91 37.25
N SER A 428 -3.51 12.09 36.27
CA SER A 428 -2.57 11.51 35.30
C SER A 428 -1.86 12.59 34.53
N GLY A 429 -0.56 12.37 34.28
CA GLY A 429 0.23 13.23 33.42
C GLY A 429 1.07 12.44 32.44
N ASP A 430 1.78 13.17 31.58
CA ASP A 430 2.43 12.60 30.42
C ASP A 430 3.75 11.92 30.76
N VAL A 431 4.09 10.92 29.96
CA VAL A 431 5.38 10.23 30.02
C VAL A 431 6.10 10.34 28.69
N GLN A 432 7.39 10.07 28.73
CA GLN A 432 8.17 9.73 27.55
C GLN A 432 8.69 8.31 27.67
N TYR A 433 8.93 7.66 26.54
CA TYR A 433 9.54 6.33 26.50
C TYR A 433 10.77 6.31 25.59
N SER A 434 11.73 5.44 25.92
CA SER A 434 12.92 5.16 25.13
C SER A 434 13.07 3.65 24.97
N ILE A 435 13.52 3.22 23.78
CA ILE A 435 13.86 1.83 23.47
C ILE A 435 15.37 1.77 23.24
N ASP A 436 16.05 0.86 23.94
CA ASP A 436 17.49 0.59 23.81
C ASP A 436 18.37 1.84 23.97
N GLY A 437 17.97 2.76 24.85
CA GLY A 437 18.69 4.01 25.08
C GLY A 437 18.57 5.03 23.95
N GLY A 438 17.66 4.81 22.99
CA GLY A 438 17.36 5.75 21.92
C GLY A 438 16.69 7.05 22.40
N ALA A 439 16.37 7.93 21.46
CA ALA A 439 15.66 9.17 21.75
C ALA A 439 14.31 8.92 22.41
N TYR A 440 13.96 9.78 23.37
CA TYR A 440 12.68 9.73 24.05
C TYR A 440 11.55 10.18 23.11
N ALA A 441 10.52 9.34 22.97
CA ALA A 441 9.28 9.66 22.28
C ALA A 441 8.17 9.96 23.30
N PRO A 442 7.24 10.88 22.99
CA PRO A 442 6.13 11.20 23.90
C PRO A 442 5.07 10.08 23.94
N ALA A 443 4.45 9.90 25.10
CA ALA A 443 3.21 9.16 25.28
C ALA A 443 2.28 9.97 26.20
N ASN A 444 1.22 10.52 25.61
CA ASN A 444 0.30 11.42 26.30
C ASN A 444 -0.75 10.60 27.05
N ILE A 445 -0.59 10.47 28.37
CA ILE A 445 -1.51 9.70 29.23
C ILE A 445 -2.61 10.61 29.81
N THR A 446 -2.51 11.92 29.59
CA THR A 446 -3.44 12.92 30.12
C THR A 446 -4.77 12.94 29.34
N VAL A 447 -5.90 12.69 30.02
CA VAL A 447 -7.25 12.90 29.45
C VAL A 447 -8.20 13.52 30.49
N ASN A 448 -9.19 14.28 30.00
CA ASN A 448 -10.13 15.17 30.70
C ASN A 448 -10.97 14.52 31.83
N GLY A 449 -10.35 14.19 32.97
CA GLY A 449 -11.05 13.89 34.23
C GLY A 449 -11.71 12.50 34.34
N TYR A 450 -11.51 11.60 33.37
CA TYR A 450 -12.04 10.24 33.40
C TYR A 450 -11.03 9.24 33.97
N GLN A 451 -11.53 8.22 34.67
CA GLN A 451 -10.72 7.09 35.15
C GLN A 451 -10.98 5.85 34.30
N TYR A 452 -9.95 5.34 33.64
CA TYR A 452 -10.04 4.14 32.79
C TYR A 452 -8.65 3.51 32.58
N VAL A 453 -8.64 2.36 31.93
CA VAL A 453 -7.41 1.65 31.59
C VAL A 453 -7.14 1.81 30.10
N TRP A 454 -5.91 2.16 29.76
CA TRP A 454 -5.50 2.44 28.39
C TRP A 454 -4.21 1.73 28.03
N ALA A 455 -3.95 1.57 26.74
CA ALA A 455 -2.72 0.98 26.22
C ALA A 455 -2.20 1.80 25.03
N PHE A 456 -0.90 2.07 25.01
CA PHE A 456 -0.24 2.80 23.92
C PHE A 456 0.98 2.03 23.40
N PRO A 457 1.21 2.00 22.06
CA PRO A 457 2.40 1.39 21.49
C PRO A 457 3.68 2.12 21.91
N VAL A 458 4.72 1.37 22.27
CA VAL A 458 6.08 1.87 22.57
C VAL A 458 7.14 1.31 21.62
N ALA A 459 6.80 0.25 20.88
CA ALA A 459 7.61 -0.29 19.80
C ALA A 459 6.70 -0.76 18.67
N LYS A 460 6.98 -0.30 17.44
CA LYS A 460 6.18 -0.60 16.23
C LYS A 460 6.96 -1.37 15.14
N ASN A 461 8.29 -1.31 15.13
CA ASN A 461 9.11 -1.97 14.11
C ASN A 461 10.54 -2.22 14.61
N ARG A 462 10.69 -3.13 15.57
CA ARG A 462 11.98 -3.58 16.08
C ARG A 462 12.35 -4.94 15.52
N THR A 463 13.59 -5.36 15.74
CA THR A 463 14.03 -6.73 15.49
C THR A 463 13.30 -7.70 16.41
N ASN A 464 13.22 -8.98 16.04
CA ASN A 464 12.73 -10.01 16.95
C ASN A 464 13.82 -10.39 17.97
N ALA A 465 14.15 -9.46 18.86
CA ALA A 465 15.21 -9.59 19.86
C ALA A 465 14.72 -9.08 21.23
N SER A 466 15.57 -9.21 22.25
CA SER A 466 15.31 -8.58 23.54
C SER A 466 15.65 -7.09 23.47
N HIS A 467 14.75 -6.27 23.99
CA HIS A 467 14.82 -4.81 24.00
C HIS A 467 14.64 -4.28 25.42
N THR A 468 15.27 -3.14 25.73
CA THR A 468 15.06 -2.41 26.99
C THR A 468 14.11 -1.25 26.75
N LEU A 469 12.98 -1.25 27.45
CA LEU A 469 12.03 -0.14 27.51
C LEU A 469 12.28 0.68 28.77
N THR A 470 12.48 1.98 28.62
CA THR A 470 12.55 2.95 29.71
C THR A 470 11.40 3.93 29.63
N ILE A 471 10.62 4.08 30.70
CA ILE A 471 9.58 5.10 30.85
C ILE A 471 10.11 6.22 31.76
N LYS A 472 9.87 7.47 31.37
CA LYS A 472 10.22 8.68 32.12
C LYS A 472 8.97 9.51 32.39
N VAL A 473 8.71 9.85 33.66
CA VAL A 473 7.61 10.76 34.01
C VAL A 473 7.98 12.18 33.60
N THR A 474 7.08 12.88 32.90
CA THR A 474 7.30 14.28 32.52
C THR A 474 6.37 15.25 33.24
N SER A 475 5.13 14.85 33.50
CA SER A 475 4.15 15.64 34.26
C SER A 475 3.18 14.70 35.00
N GLY A 476 2.44 15.25 35.97
CA GLY A 476 1.39 14.54 36.71
C GLY A 476 1.82 13.19 37.30
N THR A 477 0.88 12.25 37.38
CA THR A 477 1.10 10.90 37.90
C THR A 477 1.07 9.85 36.79
N ALA A 478 2.14 9.07 36.64
CA ALA A 478 2.16 7.89 35.78
C ALA A 478 1.77 6.64 36.59
N ARG A 479 0.88 5.80 36.04
CA ARG A 479 0.47 4.52 36.64
C ARG A 479 0.60 3.40 35.62
N LEU A 480 1.63 2.58 35.73
CA LEU A 480 1.97 1.54 34.77
C LEU A 480 1.54 0.17 35.29
N ILE A 481 0.75 -0.56 34.51
CA ILE A 481 0.21 -1.88 34.86
C ILE A 481 1.16 -2.95 34.34
N ASN A 482 1.25 -3.08 33.02
CA ASN A 482 2.11 -4.06 32.37
C ASN A 482 2.58 -3.59 31.00
N THR A 483 3.55 -4.32 30.46
CA THR A 483 3.96 -4.25 29.06
C THR A 483 3.58 -5.55 28.38
N GLU A 484 2.89 -5.43 27.26
CA GLU A 484 2.53 -6.54 26.39
C GLU A 484 3.40 -6.48 25.13
N ALA A 485 4.10 -7.57 24.83
CA ALA A 485 5.06 -7.64 23.73
C ALA A 485 4.64 -8.69 22.70
N ALA A 486 4.70 -8.30 21.42
CA ALA A 486 4.30 -9.13 20.31
C ALA A 486 5.27 -10.30 20.13
N VAL A 487 4.72 -11.49 19.93
CA VAL A 487 5.45 -12.69 19.57
C VAL A 487 5.17 -13.02 18.11
N SER A 488 6.24 -13.14 17.34
CA SER A 488 6.21 -13.49 15.92
C SER A 488 6.95 -14.80 15.71
N ASN A 489 6.20 -15.91 15.60
CA ASN A 489 6.74 -17.27 15.51
C ASN A 489 6.60 -17.88 14.11
N VAL A 490 6.64 -17.05 13.06
CA VAL A 490 6.48 -17.54 11.69
C VAL A 490 7.83 -17.68 11.02
N THR A 491 8.12 -18.89 10.54
CA THR A 491 9.18 -19.09 9.55
C THR A 491 8.66 -18.61 8.22
N LEU A 492 9.32 -17.61 7.64
CA LEU A 492 9.09 -17.23 6.25
C LEU A 492 9.39 -18.46 5.37
N ILE A 493 8.36 -18.99 4.71
CA ILE A 493 8.58 -19.71 3.46
C ILE A 493 8.59 -18.62 2.41
N MET A 494 9.78 -18.18 1.98
CA MET A 494 9.86 -17.48 0.70
C MET A 494 9.22 -18.41 -0.33
N ASN A 495 8.04 -18.05 -0.82
CA ASN A 495 7.21 -18.96 -1.59
C ASN A 495 8.01 -19.58 -2.73
N ASN A 496 8.08 -20.91 -2.72
CA ASN A 496 8.39 -21.79 -3.85
C ASN A 496 7.34 -21.69 -4.97
N ASN A 497 6.77 -20.50 -5.21
CA ASN A 497 6.02 -20.28 -6.43
C ASN A 497 7.04 -20.28 -7.55
N THR A 498 7.21 -21.45 -8.17
CA THR A 498 7.68 -21.54 -9.54
C THR A 498 6.84 -20.51 -10.32
N PRO A 499 7.42 -19.45 -10.90
CA PRO A 499 6.68 -18.61 -11.81
C PRO A 499 6.15 -19.54 -12.89
N THR A 500 4.82 -19.66 -13.01
CA THR A 500 4.19 -20.35 -14.15
C THR A 500 4.30 -19.53 -15.44
N GLY A 501 5.06 -18.43 -15.43
CA GLY A 501 5.59 -17.77 -16.61
C GLY A 501 6.98 -18.28 -16.95
N SER A 502 7.14 -18.77 -18.17
CA SER A 502 8.40 -19.15 -18.80
C SER A 502 9.56 -18.22 -18.43
N LYS A 503 10.76 -18.80 -18.26
CA LYS A 503 12.04 -18.09 -18.12
C LYS A 503 12.09 -16.87 -19.07
N GLN A 504 11.96 -15.67 -18.53
CA GLN A 504 12.27 -14.45 -19.27
C GLN A 504 13.79 -14.31 -19.25
N THR A 505 14.43 -14.56 -20.40
CA THR A 505 15.84 -14.25 -20.61
C THR A 505 16.06 -12.74 -20.48
N ALA A 506 17.19 -12.33 -19.90
CA ALA A 506 17.59 -10.99 -19.47
C ALA A 506 17.51 -9.83 -20.51
N ALA A 507 16.93 -10.03 -21.69
CA ALA A 507 16.82 -9.03 -22.74
C ALA A 507 15.59 -8.09 -22.64
N ALA A 508 14.76 -8.21 -21.59
CA ALA A 508 13.48 -7.50 -21.47
C ALA A 508 13.39 -6.51 -20.28
N TRP A 509 14.51 -6.10 -19.69
CA TRP A 509 14.50 -5.06 -18.67
C TRP A 509 14.52 -3.69 -19.34
N GLN A 510 13.36 -3.01 -19.39
CA GLN A 510 13.31 -1.58 -19.69
C GLN A 510 13.83 -0.80 -18.47
N THR A 511 14.75 0.13 -18.70
CA THR A 511 15.27 1.04 -17.68
C THR A 511 14.15 1.92 -17.11
N ASP A 512 13.87 1.83 -15.80
CA ASP A 512 12.80 2.57 -15.11
C ASP A 512 13.32 3.78 -14.31
N SER A 513 14.34 4.43 -14.86
CA SER A 513 14.93 5.62 -14.26
C SER A 513 15.38 6.57 -15.36
N ASP A 514 14.93 7.82 -15.30
CA ASP A 514 15.23 8.85 -16.30
C ASP A 514 15.99 10.02 -15.69
N TYR A 515 16.89 10.57 -16.49
CA TYR A 515 17.69 11.74 -16.17
C TYR A 515 17.00 12.96 -16.78
N SER A 516 16.12 13.62 -16.02
CA SER A 516 15.51 14.89 -16.43
C SER A 516 16.26 16.10 -15.85
N THR A 517 16.42 17.13 -16.68
CA THR A 517 17.03 18.42 -16.32
C THR A 517 16.20 19.26 -15.35
N ASP A 518 14.95 18.89 -15.08
CA ASP A 518 13.97 19.72 -14.36
C ASP A 518 14.00 19.54 -12.83
N PHE A 519 14.82 18.64 -12.30
CA PHE A 519 14.93 18.40 -10.86
C PHE A 519 16.11 19.17 -10.25
N ASN A 520 15.84 20.09 -9.32
CA ASN A 520 16.87 20.89 -8.64
C ASN A 520 17.49 20.16 -7.44
N GLY A 521 18.59 20.70 -6.88
CA GLY A 521 19.34 20.07 -5.77
C GLY A 521 18.53 19.83 -4.50
N ALA A 522 17.43 20.57 -4.27
CA ALA A 522 16.59 20.39 -3.09
C ALA A 522 15.83 19.04 -3.07
N LYS A 523 15.81 18.32 -4.21
CA LYS A 523 15.21 16.98 -4.33
C LYS A 523 16.24 15.84 -4.28
N ALA A 524 17.53 16.15 -4.15
CA ALA A 524 18.60 15.16 -3.98
C ALA A 524 18.92 14.98 -2.49
N LEU A 525 19.17 13.74 -2.06
CA LEU A 525 19.46 13.40 -0.65
C LEU A 525 20.67 14.17 -0.09
N ASP A 526 21.66 14.44 -0.93
CA ASP A 526 22.90 15.16 -0.60
C ASP A 526 22.89 16.63 -1.05
N GLY A 527 21.78 17.12 -1.60
CA GLY A 527 21.67 18.49 -2.13
C GLY A 527 22.37 18.71 -3.47
N SER A 528 23.07 17.72 -4.03
CA SER A 528 23.90 17.87 -5.23
C SER A 528 23.13 17.57 -6.50
N THR A 529 23.39 18.34 -7.56
CA THR A 529 22.72 18.13 -8.84
C THR A 529 23.35 17.03 -9.70
N SER A 530 24.47 16.45 -9.28
CA SER A 530 25.25 15.47 -10.05
C SER A 530 25.03 14.01 -9.64
N THR A 531 24.22 13.74 -8.60
CA THR A 531 24.06 12.43 -7.96
C THR A 531 22.59 11.93 -7.95
N LYS A 532 21.75 12.41 -8.89
CA LYS A 532 20.28 12.23 -8.87
C LYS A 532 19.77 10.95 -9.55
N TRP A 533 18.75 10.32 -8.97
CA TRP A 533 17.82 9.36 -9.60
C TRP A 533 16.42 9.47 -8.99
N ALA A 534 15.36 9.32 -9.78
CA ALA A 534 13.99 9.09 -9.34
C ALA A 534 13.32 8.08 -10.28
N SER A 535 12.37 7.27 -9.78
CA SER A 535 11.62 6.34 -10.64
C SER A 535 10.79 7.13 -11.67
N THR A 536 10.66 6.59 -12.88
CA THR A 536 9.98 7.28 -13.99
C THR A 536 8.44 7.29 -13.92
N GLY A 537 7.82 6.60 -12.96
CA GLY A 537 6.37 6.43 -12.91
C GLY A 537 5.72 7.03 -11.67
N GLY A 538 4.58 7.70 -11.85
CA GLY A 538 3.68 8.16 -10.79
C GLY A 538 2.89 7.05 -10.09
N SER A 539 3.52 5.92 -9.75
CA SER A 539 2.93 4.86 -8.94
C SER A 539 4.02 4.07 -8.20
N PRO A 540 4.18 4.25 -6.87
CA PRO A 540 4.91 3.30 -6.04
C PRO A 540 3.98 2.29 -5.34
N PRO A 541 4.48 1.08 -4.99
CA PRO A 541 5.83 0.57 -5.23
C PRO A 541 5.92 -0.52 -6.32
N HIS A 542 6.94 -0.38 -7.20
CA HIS A 542 7.44 -1.44 -8.08
C HIS A 542 8.46 -2.31 -7.31
N TRP A 543 8.38 -3.63 -7.46
CA TRP A 543 9.22 -4.60 -6.74
C TRP A 543 10.40 -5.10 -7.58
N LEU A 544 11.59 -5.21 -6.98
CA LEU A 544 12.74 -5.91 -7.55
C LEU A 544 12.70 -7.38 -7.12
N ALA A 545 12.63 -8.30 -8.09
CA ALA A 545 12.70 -9.74 -7.85
C ALA A 545 14.06 -10.29 -8.32
N VAL A 546 14.78 -10.98 -7.44
CA VAL A 546 16.09 -11.59 -7.71
C VAL A 546 15.98 -13.10 -7.55
N ASP A 547 16.27 -13.86 -8.61
CA ASP A 547 16.39 -15.32 -8.53
C ASP A 547 17.77 -15.69 -8.00
N LEU A 548 17.79 -16.42 -6.90
CA LEU A 548 18.96 -16.80 -6.14
C LEU A 548 19.60 -18.11 -6.60
N GLY A 549 19.01 -18.78 -7.60
CA GLY A 549 19.48 -20.03 -8.21
C GLY A 549 19.28 -21.28 -7.35
N SER A 550 19.18 -21.12 -6.02
CA SER A 550 18.87 -22.18 -5.06
C SER A 550 18.31 -21.59 -3.76
N VAL A 551 17.62 -22.41 -2.97
CA VAL A 551 17.17 -22.05 -1.63
C VAL A 551 18.39 -21.73 -0.75
N LYS A 552 18.45 -20.52 -0.18
CA LYS A 552 19.49 -20.11 0.76
C LYS A 552 18.90 -19.23 1.88
N THR A 553 19.47 -19.33 3.07
CA THR A 553 19.18 -18.39 4.17
C THR A 553 19.94 -17.10 3.93
N VAL A 554 19.24 -15.97 3.91
CA VAL A 554 19.84 -14.63 3.70
C VAL A 554 19.62 -13.82 4.97
N ASN A 555 20.70 -13.59 5.73
CA ASN A 555 20.65 -12.82 6.98
C ASN A 555 21.08 -11.36 6.79
N GLY A 556 21.65 -11.04 5.63
CA GLY A 556 21.93 -9.70 5.15
C GLY A 556 22.01 -9.69 3.64
N TYR A 557 21.62 -8.58 3.02
CA TYR A 557 21.81 -8.34 1.60
C TYR A 557 22.34 -6.94 1.37
N ILE A 558 23.12 -6.76 0.32
CA ILE A 558 23.55 -5.45 -0.14
C ILE A 558 23.43 -5.34 -1.65
N LEU A 559 23.06 -4.14 -2.07
CA LEU A 559 23.12 -3.72 -3.46
C LEU A 559 24.42 -2.91 -3.63
N ARG A 560 25.43 -3.47 -4.29
CA ARG A 560 26.68 -2.75 -4.55
C ARG A 560 26.69 -2.20 -5.97
N ASN A 561 26.79 -0.88 -6.05
CA ASN A 561 27.10 -0.20 -7.30
C ASN A 561 28.56 -0.50 -7.70
N ALA A 562 28.84 -0.56 -9.01
CA ALA A 562 30.10 -1.03 -9.61
C ALA A 562 31.40 -0.28 -9.21
N SER A 563 31.35 0.73 -8.35
CA SER A 563 32.50 1.59 -8.02
C SER A 563 33.65 0.91 -7.26
N THR A 564 33.53 -0.35 -6.87
CA THR A 564 34.65 -1.10 -6.27
C THR A 564 35.47 -1.91 -7.28
N GLY A 565 35.03 -1.99 -8.55
CA GLY A 565 35.67 -2.78 -9.62
C GLY A 565 36.51 -1.99 -10.64
N GLY A 566 36.64 -0.67 -10.51
CA GLY A 566 37.50 0.16 -11.37
C GLY A 566 36.84 0.80 -12.60
N GLU A 567 35.51 0.86 -12.68
CA GLU A 567 34.80 1.53 -13.79
C GLU A 567 34.61 3.06 -13.61
N PRO A 568 34.43 3.84 -14.69
CA PRO A 568 34.23 5.30 -14.63
C PRO A 568 32.93 5.71 -13.94
N ALA A 569 32.96 6.83 -13.21
CA ALA A 569 31.87 7.28 -12.34
C ALA A 569 30.47 7.46 -12.98
N TYR A 570 30.40 7.61 -14.30
CA TYR A 570 29.12 7.75 -15.03
C TYR A 570 28.44 6.40 -15.36
N MET A 571 29.12 5.26 -15.14
CA MET A 571 28.56 3.90 -15.29
C MET A 571 27.99 3.34 -13.97
N ASN A 572 28.24 4.02 -12.86
CA ASN A 572 27.98 3.56 -11.47
C ASN A 572 26.52 3.27 -11.10
N THR A 573 25.56 3.46 -12.00
CA THR A 573 24.13 3.26 -11.71
C THR A 573 23.44 2.31 -12.68
N LYS A 574 24.17 1.84 -13.70
CA LYS A 574 23.65 0.87 -14.67
C LYS A 574 23.87 -0.55 -14.23
N ASN A 575 24.99 -0.79 -13.56
CA ASN A 575 25.43 -2.11 -13.14
C ASN A 575 25.49 -2.18 -11.62
N PHE A 576 24.71 -3.11 -11.06
CA PHE A 576 24.73 -3.41 -9.64
C PHE A 576 24.90 -4.92 -9.43
N SER A 577 25.63 -5.25 -8.37
CA SER A 577 25.69 -6.62 -7.85
C SER A 577 24.77 -6.72 -6.66
N PHE A 578 23.92 -7.75 -6.68
CA PHE A 578 23.19 -8.19 -5.51
C PHE A 578 24.05 -9.23 -4.80
N GLN A 579 24.38 -8.94 -3.54
CA GLN A 579 25.17 -9.84 -2.71
C GLN A 579 24.41 -10.23 -1.45
N THR A 580 24.49 -11.49 -1.06
CA THR A 580 23.96 -11.99 0.21
C THR A 580 25.08 -12.37 1.17
N GLY A 581 24.77 -12.34 2.46
CA GLY A 581 25.68 -12.75 3.51
C GLY A 581 24.94 -13.34 4.71
N ASP A 582 25.67 -14.10 5.53
CA ASP A 582 25.17 -14.67 6.79
C ASP A 582 25.06 -13.61 7.90
N SER A 583 25.53 -12.39 7.66
CA SER A 583 25.38 -11.24 8.55
C SER A 583 25.48 -9.92 7.78
N MET A 584 25.01 -8.81 8.37
CA MET A 584 25.17 -7.46 7.82
C MET A 584 26.63 -6.96 7.77
N SER A 585 27.59 -7.71 8.33
CA SER A 585 29.02 -7.37 8.33
C SER A 585 29.87 -8.20 7.37
N GLY A 586 29.26 -9.10 6.57
CA GLY A 586 29.96 -9.99 5.63
C GLY A 586 30.52 -11.27 6.28
N PRO A 587 31.18 -12.16 5.52
CA PRO A 587 31.55 -12.05 4.09
C PRO A 587 30.34 -12.07 3.15
N TRP A 588 30.47 -11.44 1.99
CA TRP A 588 29.41 -11.30 0.99
C TRP A 588 29.65 -12.23 -0.19
N THR A 589 28.59 -12.85 -0.71
CA THR A 589 28.61 -13.72 -1.89
C THR A 589 27.92 -13.00 -3.03
N ASP A 590 28.51 -13.00 -4.23
CA ASP A 590 27.87 -12.45 -5.44
C ASP A 590 26.79 -13.41 -5.94
N ASP A 591 25.53 -13.00 -5.86
CA ASP A 591 24.40 -13.86 -6.22
C ASP A 591 23.76 -13.48 -7.54
N ALA A 592 23.77 -12.20 -7.90
CA ALA A 592 23.35 -11.75 -9.22
C ALA A 592 24.09 -10.47 -9.63
N VAL A 593 24.59 -10.43 -10.87
CA VAL A 593 25.13 -9.22 -11.50
C VAL A 593 24.12 -8.78 -12.53
N VAL A 594 23.57 -7.57 -12.35
CA VAL A 594 22.76 -6.93 -13.38
C VAL A 594 23.70 -6.08 -14.22
N ASP A 595 23.95 -6.54 -15.44
CA ASP A 595 24.74 -5.82 -16.45
C ASP A 595 23.78 -5.26 -17.50
N ASN A 596 23.76 -3.94 -17.65
CA ASN A 596 22.92 -3.25 -18.62
C ASN A 596 23.81 -2.72 -19.75
N SER A 597 24.27 -3.65 -20.60
CA SER A 597 25.11 -3.41 -21.78
C SER A 597 24.36 -2.70 -22.91
#